data_AF-A0A6L5PE84-F1
#
_entry.id   AF-A0A6L5PE84-F1
#
_cell.length_a   1.000
_cell.length_b   1.000
_cell.length_c   1.000
_cell.angle_alpha   90.00
_cell.angle_beta   90.00
_cell.angle_gamma   90.00
#
_symmetry.space_group_name_H-M   'P 1'
#
loop_
_entity.id
_entity.type
_entity.pdbx_description
1 polymer ?
#
loop_
_entity_poly.entity_id
_entity_poly.type
_entity_poly.pdbx_seq_one_letter_code
_entity_poly.pdbx_strand_id
1 'polypeptide(L)'
;MIRRASLLLCCLVAACASAPPPEPVVRTVEVAVPIATPCRVSVGPAPTYADSADALRQAADIFDAMKLRAAGRAQRQAREAVLQAALDGCAGEVRP
;
A
#
# COMPACT_ATOMS: atom_id res chain seq x y z
N MET A 1 28.27 59.98 47.89
CA MET A 1 26.93 59.38 47.67
C MET A 1 26.72 58.91 46.22
N ILE A 2 27.21 59.62 45.21
CA ILE A 2 27.09 59.28 43.76
C ILE A 2 27.58 57.86 43.40
N ARG A 3 28.71 57.40 43.93
CA ARG A 3 29.25 56.04 43.63
C ARG A 3 28.32 54.89 44.06
N ARG A 4 27.53 55.07 45.13
CA ARG A 4 26.60 54.04 45.61
C ARG A 4 25.35 53.97 44.74
N ALA A 5 24.90 55.12 44.23
CA ALA A 5 23.77 55.21 43.30
C ALA A 5 24.10 54.55 41.95
N SER A 6 25.32 54.75 41.43
CA SER A 6 25.77 54.10 40.20
C SER A 6 25.84 52.57 40.32
N LEU A 7 26.31 52.04 41.46
CA LEU A 7 26.34 50.60 41.70
C LEU A 7 24.93 49.99 41.75
N LEU A 8 23.99 50.65 42.44
CA LEU A 8 22.60 50.19 42.50
C LEU A 8 21.94 50.18 41.12
N LEU A 9 22.20 51.21 40.31
CA LEU A 9 21.68 51.29 38.95
C LEU A 9 22.24 50.17 38.06
N CYS A 10 23.52 49.85 38.15
CA CYS A 10 24.12 48.73 37.41
C CYS A 10 23.50 47.37 37.80
N CYS A 11 23.21 47.14 39.08
CA CYS A 11 22.57 45.90 39.53
C CYS A 11 21.12 45.78 39.02
N LEU A 12 20.37 46.89 38.95
CA LEU A 12 19.00 46.90 38.44
C LEU A 12 18.92 46.58 36.95
N VAL A 13 19.86 47.07 36.15
CA VAL A 13 19.88 46.82 34.69
C VAL A 13 20.34 45.39 34.37
N ALA A 14 21.22 44.81 35.18
CA ALA A 14 21.66 43.41 35.01
C ALA A 14 20.54 42.39 35.30
N ALA A 15 19.55 42.74 36.13
CA ALA A 15 18.40 41.88 36.43
C ALA A 15 17.40 41.74 35.27
N CYS A 16 17.49 42.60 34.23
CA CYS A 16 16.67 42.49 33.02
C CYS A 16 17.32 41.65 31.91
N ALA A 17 18.50 41.05 32.14
CA ALA A 17 19.08 40.09 31.21
C ALA A 17 18.22 38.81 31.25
N SER A 18 17.34 38.67 30.25
CA SER A 18 16.41 37.57 30.08
C SER A 18 17.06 36.20 30.32
N ALA A 19 16.42 35.36 31.14
CA ALA A 19 16.88 34.00 31.41
C ALA A 19 17.12 33.24 30.11
N PRO A 20 18.20 32.43 30.02
CA PRO A 20 18.46 31.62 28.84
C PRO A 20 17.26 30.71 28.56
N PRO A 21 16.88 30.51 27.29
CA PRO A 21 15.79 29.62 26.95
C PRO A 21 16.06 28.22 27.52
N PRO A 22 15.04 27.52 28.06
CA PRO A 22 15.22 26.20 28.63
C PRO A 22 15.77 25.24 27.57
N GLU A 23 16.64 24.33 28.02
CA GLU A 23 17.21 23.31 27.14
C GLU A 23 16.09 22.43 26.54
N PRO A 24 16.17 22.09 25.24
CA PRO A 24 15.16 21.28 24.58
C PRO A 24 15.14 19.86 25.18
N VAL A 25 13.94 19.42 25.60
CA VAL A 25 13.74 18.05 26.09
C VAL A 25 13.69 17.09 24.90
N VAL A 26 14.79 16.36 24.67
CA VAL A 26 14.85 15.32 23.64
C VAL A 26 14.05 14.11 24.10
N ARG A 27 13.02 13.72 23.34
CA ARG A 27 12.24 12.50 23.59
C ARG A 27 12.32 11.61 22.36
N THR A 28 12.75 10.38 22.55
CA THR A 28 12.64 9.32 21.53
C THR A 28 11.22 8.76 21.57
N VAL A 29 10.56 8.74 20.42
CA VAL A 29 9.24 8.13 20.24
C VAL A 29 9.33 7.05 19.18
N GLU A 30 8.73 5.90 19.46
CA GLU A 30 8.57 4.85 18.46
C GLU A 30 7.45 5.24 17.50
N VAL A 31 7.76 5.20 16.20
CA VAL A 31 6.81 5.51 15.13
C VAL A 31 6.64 4.26 14.27
N ALA A 32 5.43 3.72 14.24
CA ALA A 32 5.08 2.64 13.32
C ALA A 32 4.91 3.22 11.91
N VAL A 33 5.89 2.98 11.05
CA VAL A 33 5.82 3.36 9.63
C VAL A 33 5.15 2.23 8.85
N PRO A 34 4.05 2.48 8.11
CA PRO A 34 3.43 1.45 7.30
C PRO A 34 4.40 1.03 6.18
N ILE A 35 4.69 -0.26 6.11
CA ILE A 35 5.46 -0.86 5.02
C ILE A 35 4.52 -1.45 3.97
N ALA A 36 4.81 -1.20 2.70
CA ALA A 36 4.04 -1.77 1.60
C ALA A 36 4.23 -3.29 1.59
N THR A 37 3.18 -4.03 1.95
CA THR A 37 3.17 -5.49 1.86
C THR A 37 2.65 -5.93 0.49
N PRO A 38 3.27 -6.94 -0.15
CA PRO A 38 2.78 -7.43 -1.43
C PRO A 38 1.37 -8.00 -1.28
N CYS A 39 0.45 -7.58 -2.14
CA CYS A 39 -0.88 -8.16 -2.18
C CYS A 39 -0.81 -9.61 -2.68
N ARG A 40 -1.25 -10.56 -1.84
CA ARG A 40 -1.25 -11.99 -2.16
C ARG A 40 -2.69 -12.49 -2.20
N VAL A 41 -3.33 -12.40 -3.37
CA VAL A 41 -4.66 -12.98 -3.59
C VAL A 41 -4.51 -14.39 -4.13
N SER A 42 -5.18 -15.35 -3.49
CA SER A 42 -5.26 -16.73 -3.95
C SER A 42 -6.49 -16.91 -4.84
N VAL A 43 -6.27 -17.14 -6.13
CA VAL A 43 -7.34 -17.32 -7.13
C VAL A 43 -7.62 -18.81 -7.42
N GLY A 44 -6.91 -19.71 -6.74
CA GLY A 44 -7.00 -21.15 -6.96
C GLY A 44 -6.40 -21.63 -8.30
N PRO A 45 -6.33 -22.95 -8.52
CA PRO A 45 -5.74 -23.53 -9.72
C PRO A 45 -6.57 -23.21 -10.97
N ALA A 46 -5.95 -23.26 -12.14
CA ALA A 46 -6.66 -23.15 -13.42
C ALA A 46 -7.69 -24.29 -13.55
N PRO A 47 -8.90 -24.02 -14.08
CA PRO A 47 -9.87 -25.07 -14.34
C PRO A 47 -9.40 -25.97 -15.49
N THR A 48 -9.92 -27.20 -15.54
CA THR A 48 -9.78 -28.05 -16.71
C THR A 48 -10.63 -27.48 -17.85
N TYR A 49 -9.98 -27.10 -18.95
CA TYR A 49 -10.67 -26.56 -20.11
C TYR A 49 -11.33 -27.65 -20.95
N ALA A 50 -12.53 -27.36 -21.45
CA ALA A 50 -13.30 -28.26 -22.30
C ALA A 50 -12.58 -28.55 -23.64
N ASP A 51 -11.82 -27.60 -24.17
CA ASP A 51 -11.09 -27.68 -25.43
C ASP A 51 -9.65 -28.20 -25.29
N SER A 52 -9.42 -29.14 -24.37
CA SER A 52 -8.11 -29.78 -24.24
C SER A 52 -7.68 -30.46 -25.54
N ALA A 53 -6.36 -30.60 -25.75
CA ALA A 53 -5.83 -31.22 -26.96
C ALA A 53 -6.31 -32.68 -27.15
N ASP A 54 -6.50 -33.42 -26.05
CA ASP A 54 -7.08 -34.76 -26.07
C ASP A 54 -8.57 -34.73 -26.46
N ALA A 55 -9.36 -33.84 -25.85
CA ALA A 55 -10.78 -33.69 -26.17
C ALA A 55 -11.01 -33.30 -27.64
N LEU A 56 -10.19 -32.39 -28.17
CA LEU A 56 -10.26 -31.98 -29.57
C LEU A 56 -9.85 -33.10 -30.53
N ARG A 57 -8.88 -33.95 -30.16
CA ARG A 57 -8.51 -35.15 -30.95
C ARG A 57 -9.59 -36.22 -30.95
N GLN A 58 -10.40 -36.28 -29.88
CA GLN A 58 -11.48 -37.26 -29.72
C GLN A 58 -12.83 -36.76 -30.27
N ALA A 59 -12.91 -35.52 -30.76
CA ALA A 59 -14.13 -34.98 -31.36
C ALA A 59 -14.50 -35.79 -32.62
N ALA A 60 -15.79 -36.13 -32.76
CA ALA A 60 -16.28 -36.94 -33.86
C ALA A 60 -16.21 -36.21 -35.21
N ASP A 61 -16.42 -34.90 -35.20
CA ASP A 61 -16.35 -34.03 -36.37
C ASP A 61 -15.94 -32.59 -36.00
N ILE A 62 -15.90 -31.72 -37.02
CA ILE A 62 -15.57 -30.30 -36.86
C ILE A 62 -16.61 -29.57 -36.00
N PHE A 63 -17.88 -29.96 -36.08
CA PHE A 63 -18.95 -29.30 -35.33
C PHE A 63 -18.79 -29.55 -33.83
N ASP A 64 -18.52 -30.80 -33.43
CA ASP A 64 -18.21 -31.15 -32.05
C ASP A 64 -16.92 -30.48 -31.56
N ALA A 65 -15.87 -30.44 -32.38
CA ALA A 65 -14.65 -29.71 -32.06
C ALA A 65 -14.92 -28.21 -31.83
N MET A 66 -15.80 -27.60 -32.62
CA MET A 66 -16.18 -26.19 -32.47
C MET A 66 -16.99 -25.93 -31.20
N LYS A 67 -17.88 -26.86 -30.80
CA LYS A 67 -18.59 -26.77 -29.52
C LYS A 67 -17.62 -26.79 -28.33
N LEU A 68 -16.62 -27.68 -28.36
CA LEU A 68 -15.57 -27.73 -27.33
C LEU A 68 -14.81 -26.40 -27.26
N ARG A 69 -14.38 -25.85 -28.40
CA ARG A 69 -13.68 -24.55 -28.48
C ARG A 69 -14.52 -23.39 -27.99
N ALA A 70 -15.82 -23.36 -28.30
CA ALA A 70 -16.73 -22.34 -27.81
C ALA A 70 -16.86 -22.41 -26.27
N ALA A 71 -17.00 -23.62 -25.72
CA ALA A 71 -17.01 -23.82 -24.27
C ALA A 71 -15.69 -23.42 -23.61
N GLY A 72 -14.55 -23.82 -24.19
CA GLY A 72 -13.22 -23.44 -23.72
C GLY A 72 -12.99 -21.93 -23.70
N ARG A 73 -13.47 -21.21 -24.73
CA ARG A 73 -13.45 -19.74 -24.77
C ARG A 73 -14.25 -19.14 -23.61
N ALA A 74 -15.48 -19.59 -23.40
CA ALA A 74 -16.32 -19.09 -22.32
C ALA A 74 -15.68 -19.33 -20.93
N GLN A 75 -15.04 -20.48 -20.74
CA GLN A 75 -14.30 -20.79 -19.50
C GLN A 75 -13.10 -19.86 -19.27
N ARG A 76 -12.35 -19.52 -20.34
CA ARG A 76 -11.24 -18.55 -20.25
C ARG A 76 -11.72 -17.15 -19.89
N GLN A 77 -12.79 -16.68 -20.53
CA GLN A 77 -13.40 -15.38 -20.22
C GLN A 77 -13.86 -15.32 -18.75
N ALA A 78 -14.49 -16.39 -18.25
CA ALA A 78 -14.88 -16.47 -16.85
C ALA A 78 -13.66 -16.44 -15.91
N ARG A 79 -12.60 -17.17 -16.26
CA ARG A 79 -11.35 -17.17 -15.47
C ARG A 79 -10.68 -15.80 -15.46
N GLU A 80 -10.62 -15.12 -16.61
CA GLU A 80 -10.09 -13.77 -16.73
C GLU A 80 -10.86 -12.78 -15.85
N ALA A 81 -12.19 -12.87 -15.80
CA ALA A 81 -13.00 -12.04 -14.92
C ALA A 81 -12.65 -12.23 -13.43
N VAL A 82 -12.44 -13.49 -13.00
CA VAL A 82 -12.03 -13.79 -11.62
C VAL A 82 -10.61 -13.26 -11.33
N LEU A 83 -9.68 -13.44 -12.27
CA LEU A 83 -8.30 -12.92 -12.14
C LEU A 83 -8.29 -11.39 -12.08
N GLN A 84 -9.10 -10.73 -12.92
CA GLN A 84 -9.21 -9.27 -12.91
C GLN A 84 -9.76 -8.77 -11.58
N ALA A 85 -10.84 -9.38 -11.07
CA ALA A 85 -11.38 -9.03 -9.76
C ALA A 85 -10.35 -9.21 -8.62
N ALA A 86 -9.49 -10.22 -8.71
CA ALA A 86 -8.39 -10.41 -7.76
C ALA A 86 -7.32 -9.30 -7.85
N LEU A 87 -7.02 -8.83 -9.06
CA LEU A 87 -6.10 -7.71 -9.28
C LEU A 87 -6.71 -6.39 -8.80
N ASP A 88 -7.99 -6.17 -9.07
CA ASP A 88 -8.71 -4.97 -8.63
C ASP A 88 -8.77 -4.89 -7.10
N GLY A 89 -8.98 -6.02 -6.42
CA GLY A 89 -8.87 -6.10 -4.96
C GLY A 89 -7.48 -5.77 -4.42
N CYS A 90 -6.43 -6.00 -5.22
CA CYS A 90 -5.05 -5.66 -4.86
C CYS A 90 -4.64 -4.22 -5.16
N ALA A 91 -5.25 -3.58 -6.16
CA ALA A 91 -4.86 -2.24 -6.59
C ALA A 91 -5.05 -1.19 -5.48
N GLY A 92 -5.87 -1.49 -4.46
CA GLY A 92 -6.27 -0.53 -3.44
C GLY A 92 -7.10 0.60 -4.05
N GLU A 93 -7.71 1.44 -3.22
CA GLU A 93 -8.28 2.69 -3.71
C GLU A 93 -7.12 3.54 -4.26
N VAL A 94 -7.10 3.75 -5.58
CA VAL A 94 -6.18 4.70 -6.21
C VAL A 94 -6.49 6.05 -5.60
N ARG A 95 -5.71 6.46 -4.59
CA ARG A 95 -5.89 7.79 -4.01
C ARG A 95 -5.48 8.80 -5.09
N PRO A 96 -6.40 9.67 -5.53
CA PRO A 96 -6.12 10.65 -6.58
C PRO A 96 -5.01 11.63 -6.18
#